data_AF-A0A7J6UP70-F1
#
_entry.id   AF-A0A7J6UP70-F1
#
_cell.length_a   1.000
_cell.length_b   1.000
_cell.length_c   1.000
_cell.angle_alpha   90.00
_cell.angle_beta   90.00
_cell.angle_gamma   90.00
#
_symmetry.space_group_name_H-M   'P 1'
#
loop_
_entity.id
_entity.type
_entity.pdbx_description
1 polymer ?
#
loop_
_entity_poly.entity_id
_entity_poly.type
_entity_poly.pdbx_seq_one_letter_code
_entity_poly.pdbx_strand_id
1 'polypeptide(L)'
;ALCGHAEFSSRTPSLLPVTMLKLRADKKRKIIPDRQWRHMVGQASRAAGTANPWEAPMKGIDNIGNTCFANSVLQCLFRIPLFVRYIKSIPEVDSAATDEKSVFLRAFKQLLDE
;
A
#
# COMPACT_ATOMS: atom_id res chain seq x y z
N ALA A 1 40.62 5.01 -9.83
CA ALA A 1 41.15 6.15 -9.05
C ALA A 1 40.42 7.40 -9.54
N LEU A 2 39.94 8.35 -8.73
CA LEU A 2 39.79 8.48 -7.28
C LEU A 2 38.68 9.54 -7.08
N CYS A 3 38.01 9.43 -5.95
CA CYS A 3 37.04 10.36 -5.40
C CYS A 3 37.61 11.79 -5.26
N GLY A 4 36.79 12.82 -5.43
CA GLY A 4 37.11 14.22 -5.15
C GLY A 4 35.91 14.90 -4.49
N HIS A 5 36.12 15.31 -3.24
CA HIS A 5 35.16 15.86 -2.29
C HIS A 5 34.43 17.13 -2.78
N ALA A 6 33.15 17.27 -2.40
CA ALA A 6 32.51 18.57 -2.29
C ALA A 6 31.99 18.76 -0.86
N GLU A 7 32.55 19.77 -0.21
CA GLU A 7 32.38 20.10 1.20
C GLU A 7 30.97 20.62 1.54
N PHE A 8 30.57 20.23 2.75
CA PHE A 8 29.40 20.67 3.49
C PHE A 8 29.50 22.17 3.83
N SER A 9 28.63 23.00 3.25
CA SER A 9 28.47 24.41 3.65
C SER A 9 27.12 24.63 4.30
N SER A 10 27.18 24.90 5.60
CA SER A 10 26.09 25.18 6.52
C SER A 10 25.45 26.55 6.29
N ARG A 11 24.18 26.60 5.87
CA ARG A 11 23.27 27.73 6.11
C ARG A 11 21.82 27.24 6.27
N THR A 12 21.37 27.11 7.51
CA THR A 12 19.97 27.38 7.89
C THR A 12 19.81 28.90 8.00
N PRO A 13 18.64 29.50 7.72
CA PRO A 13 17.42 29.41 8.55
C PRO A 13 16.14 29.36 7.67
N SER A 14 14.91 29.18 8.10
CA SER A 14 14.23 28.79 9.33
C SER A 14 12.73 28.69 8.95
N LEU A 15 11.98 27.91 9.73
CA LEU A 15 10.54 28.10 9.99
C LEU A 15 9.56 27.95 8.81
N LEU A 16 9.15 26.70 8.55
CA LEU A 16 7.72 26.38 8.55
C LEU A 16 7.51 25.17 9.48
N PRO A 17 6.59 25.25 10.45
CA PRO A 17 6.24 24.08 11.24
C PRO A 17 5.53 23.12 10.30
N VAL A 18 6.22 22.07 9.86
CA VAL A 18 5.55 20.85 9.45
C VAL A 18 4.75 20.46 10.68
N THR A 19 3.45 20.73 10.66
CA THR A 19 2.53 20.17 11.63
C THR A 19 2.61 18.67 11.41
N MET A 20 3.51 18.05 12.16
CA MET A 20 3.46 16.64 12.49
C MET A 20 2.04 16.44 13.02
N LEU A 21 1.14 16.00 12.13
CA LEU A 21 -0.05 15.29 12.53
C LEU A 21 0.47 14.14 13.36
N LYS A 22 0.51 14.38 14.67
CA LYS A 22 0.93 13.45 15.68
C LYS A 22 -0.11 12.35 15.58
N LEU A 23 0.19 11.33 14.77
CA LEU A 23 -0.46 10.05 14.82
C LEU A 23 -0.41 9.69 16.30
N ARG A 24 -1.57 9.83 16.95
CA ARG A 24 -1.73 9.43 18.34
C ARG A 24 -1.25 7.99 18.37
N ALA A 25 -0.28 7.73 19.24
CA ALA A 25 0.30 6.42 19.39
C ALA A 25 -0.83 5.47 19.82
N ASP A 26 -1.44 4.79 18.85
CA ASP A 26 -2.36 3.70 19.09
C ASP A 26 -1.57 2.62 19.81
N LYS A 27 -1.74 2.61 21.13
CA LYS A 27 -1.47 1.54 22.09
C LYS A 27 -1.03 0.24 21.39
N LYS A 28 0.28 0.09 21.19
CA LYS A 28 1.00 -1.09 20.67
C LYS A 28 0.08 -2.08 19.93
N ARG A 29 -0.39 -1.74 18.71
CA ARG A 29 -0.95 -2.77 17.83
C ARG A 29 0.16 -3.80 17.62
N LYS A 30 -0.01 -4.99 18.20
CA LYS A 30 0.93 -6.11 17.98
C LYS A 30 0.96 -6.36 16.48
N ILE A 31 2.12 -6.14 15.86
CA ILE A 31 2.33 -6.48 14.46
C ILE A 31 2.27 -8.01 14.41
N ILE A 32 1.22 -8.55 13.80
CA ILE A 32 1.11 -9.98 13.56
C ILE A 32 2.02 -10.30 12.37
N PRO A 33 2.97 -11.23 12.50
CA PRO A 33 3.81 -11.66 11.38
C PRO A 33 2.97 -12.16 10.20
N ASP A 34 3.37 -11.84 8.96
CA ASP A 34 2.60 -12.16 7.75
C ASP A 34 2.24 -13.65 7.65
N ARG A 35 3.19 -14.54 7.97
CA ARG A 35 2.96 -16.00 8.00
C ARG A 35 1.85 -16.40 8.97
N GLN A 36 1.86 -15.85 10.17
CA GLN A 36 0.85 -16.15 11.19
C GLN A 36 -0.52 -15.65 10.72
N TRP A 37 -0.57 -14.47 10.13
CA TRP A 37 -1.83 -13.92 9.61
C TRP A 37 -2.40 -14.73 8.45
N ARG A 38 -1.56 -15.16 7.49
CA ARG A 38 -1.97 -16.05 6.40
C ARG A 38 -2.59 -17.34 6.92
N HIS A 39 -2.01 -17.93 7.97
CA HIS A 39 -2.55 -19.12 8.60
C HIS A 39 -3.94 -18.85 9.22
N MET A 40 -4.08 -17.75 9.96
CA MET A 40 -5.38 -17.35 10.54
C MET A 40 -6.46 -17.14 9.48
N VAL A 41 -6.13 -16.47 8.36
CA VAL A 41 -7.07 -16.26 7.26
C VAL A 41 -7.40 -17.55 6.52
N GLY A 42 -6.42 -18.42 6.30
CA GLY A 42 -6.66 -19.74 5.72
C GLY A 42 -7.60 -20.57 6.59
N GLN A 43 -7.41 -20.56 7.91
CA GLN A 43 -8.32 -21.22 8.86
C GLN A 43 -9.73 -20.61 8.83
N ALA A 44 -9.85 -19.27 8.83
CA ALA A 44 -11.14 -18.59 8.75
C ALA A 44 -11.89 -18.87 7.44
N SER A 45 -11.17 -18.87 6.31
CA SER A 45 -11.74 -19.18 4.99
C SER A 45 -12.26 -20.62 4.95
N ARG A 46 -11.48 -21.57 5.48
CA ARG A 46 -11.90 -22.98 5.62
C ARG A 46 -13.14 -23.13 6.51
N ALA A 47 -13.21 -22.40 7.63
CA ALA A 47 -14.38 -22.42 8.51
C ALA A 47 -15.63 -21.80 7.84
N ALA A 48 -15.45 -20.79 6.99
CA ALA A 48 -16.51 -20.18 6.21
C ALA A 48 -16.88 -20.95 4.92
N GLY A 49 -16.18 -22.03 4.60
CA GLY A 49 -16.35 -22.77 3.35
C GLY A 49 -15.91 -22.01 2.10
N THR A 50 -15.12 -20.94 2.24
CA THR A 50 -14.62 -20.13 1.12
C THR A 50 -13.18 -20.52 0.78
N ALA A 51 -12.81 -20.39 -0.50
CA ALA A 51 -11.41 -20.49 -0.90
C ALA A 51 -10.58 -19.43 -0.17
N ASN A 52 -9.32 -19.74 0.14
CA ASN A 52 -8.48 -18.71 0.72
C ASN A 52 -8.19 -17.64 -0.36
N PRO A 53 -8.17 -16.34 0.00
CA PRO A 53 -7.94 -15.27 -0.97
C PRO A 53 -6.55 -15.32 -1.63
N TRP A 54 -5.62 -16.07 -1.03
CA TRP A 54 -4.21 -16.11 -1.40
C TRP A 54 -3.87 -17.26 -2.37
N GLU A 55 -4.66 -18.33 -2.42
CA GLU A 55 -4.55 -19.38 -3.45
C GLU A 55 -5.53 -19.16 -4.60
N ALA A 56 -6.48 -18.23 -4.46
CA ALA A 56 -7.33 -17.81 -5.57
C ALA A 56 -6.47 -17.34 -6.76
N PRO A 57 -6.74 -17.83 -7.98
CA PRO A 57 -6.06 -17.37 -9.19
C PRO A 57 -6.20 -15.85 -9.32
N MET A 58 -5.10 -15.14 -9.58
CA MET A 58 -5.19 -13.72 -9.94
C MET A 58 -5.56 -13.59 -11.41
N LYS A 59 -6.55 -12.74 -11.69
CA LYS A 59 -6.83 -12.28 -13.04
C LYS A 59 -5.66 -11.39 -13.52
N GLY A 60 -5.24 -11.58 -14.77
CA GLY A 60 -4.26 -10.70 -15.39
C GLY A 60 -4.83 -9.30 -15.61
N ILE A 61 -3.96 -8.29 -15.59
CA ILE A 61 -4.32 -6.92 -15.95
C ILE A 61 -3.97 -6.73 -17.43
N ASP A 62 -4.94 -6.27 -18.22
CA ASP A 62 -4.76 -6.04 -19.65
C ASP A 62 -3.65 -5.01 -19.91
N ASN A 63 -2.80 -5.27 -20.90
CA ASN A 63 -1.71 -4.38 -21.26
C ASN A 63 -2.17 -3.41 -22.36
N ILE A 64 -2.29 -2.13 -22.03
CA ILE A 64 -2.75 -1.06 -22.93
C ILE A 64 -1.54 -0.30 -23.50
N GLY A 65 -0.55 -1.04 -24.01
CA GLY A 65 0.67 -0.49 -24.61
C GLY A 65 1.63 0.17 -23.61
N ASN A 66 2.86 -0.34 -23.48
CA ASN A 66 3.87 0.14 -22.52
C ASN A 66 3.44 0.14 -21.04
N THR A 67 2.32 -0.48 -20.68
CA THR A 67 1.82 -0.56 -19.29
C THR A 67 2.28 -1.81 -18.54
N CYS A 68 2.93 -2.77 -19.20
CA CYS A 68 3.33 -4.06 -18.59
C CYS A 68 4.21 -3.89 -17.33
N PHE A 69 5.05 -2.85 -17.29
CA PHE A 69 5.81 -2.50 -16.10
C PHE A 69 4.88 -2.18 -14.93
N ALA A 70 3.91 -1.28 -15.11
CA ALA A 70 2.94 -0.92 -14.08
C ALA A 70 2.08 -2.12 -13.67
N ASN A 71 1.60 -2.92 -14.64
CA ASN A 71 0.81 -4.12 -14.37
C ASN A 71 1.55 -5.10 -13.45
N SER A 72 2.85 -5.30 -13.67
CA SER A 72 3.68 -6.17 -12.84
C SER A 72 3.81 -5.66 -11.40
N VAL A 73 3.92 -4.33 -11.21
CA VAL A 73 3.97 -3.70 -9.89
C VAL A 73 2.63 -3.82 -9.18
N LEU A 74 1.51 -3.57 -9.86
CA LEU A 74 0.16 -3.70 -9.30
C LEU A 74 -0.10 -5.12 -8.82
N GLN A 75 0.24 -6.13 -9.62
CA GLN A 75 0.10 -7.54 -9.23
C GLN A 75 0.97 -7.91 -8.02
N CYS A 76 2.18 -7.34 -7.90
CA CYS A 76 3.00 -7.52 -6.70
C CYS A 76 2.30 -6.94 -5.46
N LEU A 77 1.77 -5.71 -5.57
CA LEU A 77 1.10 -5.03 -4.47
C LEU A 77 -0.17 -5.76 -4.00
N PHE A 78 -0.94 -6.35 -4.92
CA PHE A 78 -2.11 -7.18 -4.61
C PHE A 78 -1.79 -8.43 -3.79
N ARG A 79 -0.55 -8.90 -3.83
CA ARG A 79 -0.10 -10.05 -3.03
C ARG A 79 0.55 -9.69 -1.70
N ILE A 80 0.50 -8.41 -1.30
CA ILE A 80 0.94 -7.96 0.02
C ILE A 80 -0.31 -7.77 0.90
N PRO A 81 -0.63 -8.71 1.81
CA PRO A 81 -1.91 -8.68 2.49
C PRO A 81 -2.12 -7.47 3.39
N LEU A 82 -1.07 -7.05 4.09
CA LEU A 82 -1.12 -5.87 4.95
C LEU A 82 -1.37 -4.59 4.13
N PHE A 83 -0.82 -4.52 2.91
CA PHE A 83 -1.03 -3.40 2.02
C PHE A 83 -2.47 -3.37 1.53
N VAL A 84 -3.00 -4.48 1.01
CA VAL A 84 -4.40 -4.57 0.55
C VAL A 84 -5.37 -4.21 1.68
N ARG A 85 -5.14 -4.72 2.89
CA ARG A 85 -5.96 -4.38 4.07
C ARG A 85 -5.89 -2.91 4.42
N TYR A 86 -4.69 -2.34 4.40
CA TYR A 86 -4.52 -0.92 4.63
C TYR A 86 -5.34 -0.11 3.63
N ILE A 87 -5.20 -0.39 2.34
CA ILE A 87 -5.94 0.30 1.28
C ILE A 87 -7.47 0.14 1.46
N LYS A 88 -7.98 -1.07 1.70
CA LYS A 88 -9.42 -1.31 1.95
C LYS A 88 -9.93 -0.62 3.22
N SER A 89 -9.06 -0.37 4.21
CA SER A 89 -9.43 0.31 5.46
C SER A 89 -9.45 1.84 5.37
N ILE A 90 -8.85 2.43 4.33
CA ILE A 90 -8.94 3.88 4.11
C ILE A 90 -10.43 4.21 3.89
N PRO A 91 -11.01 5.23 4.53
CA PRO A 91 -12.38 5.65 4.23
C PRO A 91 -12.55 5.96 2.73
N GLU A 92 -13.78 5.93 2.23
CA GLU A 92 -14.11 6.43 0.89
C GLU A 92 -13.46 7.79 0.71
N VAL A 93 -12.56 7.89 -0.27
CA VAL A 93 -11.93 9.18 -0.56
C VAL A 93 -12.93 9.98 -1.36
N ASP A 94 -13.25 11.19 -0.88
CA ASP A 94 -14.29 12.03 -1.44
C ASP A 94 -14.08 12.21 -2.95
N SER A 95 -15.15 12.08 -3.73
CA SER A 95 -15.11 12.25 -5.19
C SER A 95 -14.68 13.64 -5.63
N ALA A 96 -14.82 14.61 -4.73
CA ALA A 96 -14.38 15.99 -4.94
C ALA A 96 -12.88 16.21 -4.67
N ALA A 97 -12.18 15.23 -4.09
CA ALA A 97 -10.75 15.32 -3.86
C ALA A 97 -10.01 15.19 -5.20
N THR A 98 -9.31 16.25 -5.59
CA THR A 98 -8.53 16.31 -6.83
C THR A 98 -7.04 16.09 -6.59
N ASP A 99 -6.63 15.76 -5.37
CA ASP A 99 -5.22 15.48 -5.12
C ASP A 99 -4.82 14.17 -5.81
N GLU A 100 -3.65 14.13 -6.44
CA GLU A 100 -3.24 12.98 -7.24
C GLU A 100 -3.29 11.67 -6.44
N LYS A 101 -2.97 11.72 -5.14
CA LYS A 101 -2.91 10.52 -4.29
C LYS A 101 -4.30 9.96 -4.04
N SER A 102 -5.32 10.79 -3.82
CA SER A 102 -6.70 10.33 -3.67
C SER A 102 -7.22 9.64 -4.92
N VAL A 103 -6.93 10.20 -6.10
CA VAL A 103 -7.30 9.61 -7.38
C VAL A 103 -6.65 8.23 -7.55
N PHE A 104 -5.34 8.10 -7.28
CA PHE A 104 -4.65 6.81 -7.35
C PHE A 104 -5.22 5.78 -6.36
N LEU A 105 -5.49 6.18 -5.12
CA LEU A 105 -6.03 5.28 -4.09
C LEU A 105 -7.44 4.79 -4.46
N ARG A 106 -8.28 5.66 -5.01
CA ARG A 106 -9.61 5.30 -5.49
C ARG A 106 -9.54 4.33 -6.66
N ALA A 107 -8.72 4.61 -7.67
CA ALA A 107 -8.55 3.72 -8.83
C ALA A 107 -7.99 2.35 -8.41
N PHE A 108 -7.02 2.32 -7.49
CA PHE A 108 -6.47 1.07 -6.98
C PHE A 108 -7.49 0.26 -6.18
N LYS A 109 -8.37 0.91 -5.41
CA LYS A 109 -9.48 0.24 -4.71
C LYS A 109 -10.46 -0.41 -5.69
N GLN A 110 -10.84 0.29 -6.75
CA GLN A 110 -11.72 -0.27 -7.78
C GLN A 110 -11.11 -1.54 -8.39
N LEU A 111 -9.82 -1.50 -8.72
CA LEU A 111 -9.10 -2.64 -9.27
C LEU A 111 -8.95 -3.82 -8.28
N LEU A 112 -9.02 -3.57 -6.97
CA LEU A 112 -9.01 -4.62 -5.93
C LEU A 112 -10.34 -5.36 -5.77
N ASP A 113 -11.42 -4.80 -6.31
CA ASP A 113 -12.78 -5.32 -6.18
C ASP A 113 -13.29 -5.93 -7.51
N GLU A 114 -12.51 -5.85 -8.60
CA GLU A 114 -12.69 -6.56 -9.89
C GLU A 114 -12.22 -8.02 -9.87
#